data_AF-A0A8H5BNW9-F1
#
_entry.id   AF-A0A8H5BNW9-F1
#
_cell.length_a   1.000
_cell.length_b   1.000
_cell.length_c   1.000
_cell.angle_alpha   90.00
_cell.angle_beta   90.00
_cell.angle_gamma   90.00
#
_symmetry.space_group_name_H-M   'P 1'
#
loop_
_entity.id
_entity.type
_entity.pdbx_description
1 polymer ?
#
loop_
_entity_poly.entity_id
_entity_poly.type
_entity_poly.pdbx_seq_one_letter_code
_entity_poly.pdbx_strand_id
1 'polypeptide(L)'
;MIYPTLFPYGIGGLENRGRKAALSFKRHVKHLLTLHDSRFQEHYSFPFTVFNILQRRAILLHTSLKVKRSNFKKVAASFASVSPEVLQSVSEQIGKGTYSFHTPEERQALDLMKEVKLITSNVPASSSSKLVMRNEIKALIIEKGLPSFYLTINPADVYNPLVRLLAGAEIDIDNLSDHQMSNYWDQSNLVAKNPAVAAKFFNIVLKAFISAILGYDPKGKNAGGGILGVVSAYYGCVEQGWSGL
;
A
#
# COMPACT_ATOMS: atom_id res chain seq x y z
N MET A 1 -14.29 -9.63 -23.23
CA MET A 1 -13.35 -8.49 -23.09
C MET A 1 -13.88 -7.59 -21.99
N ILE A 2 -13.09 -7.31 -20.96
CA ILE A 2 -13.50 -6.43 -19.85
C ILE A 2 -13.05 -5.01 -20.23
N TYR A 3 -13.95 -4.02 -20.18
CA TYR A 3 -13.76 -2.61 -20.58
C TYR A 3 -13.67 -2.30 -22.09
N PRO A 4 -14.74 -2.50 -22.88
CA PRO A 4 -14.78 -2.08 -24.28
C PRO A 4 -14.57 -0.57 -24.48
N THR A 5 -14.97 0.25 -23.51
CA THR A 5 -14.76 1.71 -23.50
C THR A 5 -13.29 2.11 -23.35
N LEU A 6 -12.48 1.28 -22.68
CA LEU A 6 -11.05 1.54 -22.47
C LEU A 6 -10.17 0.89 -23.56
N PHE A 7 -10.68 -0.18 -24.18
CA PHE A 7 -10.01 -0.93 -25.24
C PHE A 7 -10.93 -1.04 -26.48
N PRO A 8 -11.22 0.08 -27.17
CA PRO A 8 -12.25 0.12 -28.22
C PRO A 8 -11.94 -0.78 -29.43
N TYR A 9 -10.66 -0.98 -29.73
CA TYR A 9 -10.21 -1.86 -30.83
C TYR A 9 -9.98 -3.30 -30.41
N GLY A 10 -10.20 -3.63 -29.13
CA GLY A 10 -9.94 -4.96 -28.59
C GLY A 10 -8.48 -5.37 -28.50
N ILE A 11 -7.56 -4.43 -28.75
CA ILE A 11 -6.11 -4.64 -28.70
C ILE A 11 -5.58 -4.00 -27.42
N GLY A 12 -4.47 -4.54 -26.89
CA GLY A 12 -3.79 -3.97 -25.72
C GLY A 12 -4.45 -4.27 -24.37
N GLY A 13 -5.52 -5.06 -24.35
CA GLY A 13 -6.20 -5.49 -23.13
C GLY A 13 -5.30 -6.16 -22.10
N LEU A 14 -5.77 -6.19 -20.85
CA LEU A 14 -5.12 -6.90 -19.74
C LEU A 14 -4.87 -8.37 -20.11
N GLU A 15 -3.72 -8.92 -19.71
CA GLU A 15 -3.37 -10.34 -19.89
C GLU A 15 -3.42 -10.85 -21.34
N ASN A 16 -3.22 -9.96 -22.33
CA ASN A 16 -3.15 -10.38 -23.72
C ASN A 16 -1.98 -11.35 -23.98
N ARG A 17 -2.30 -12.63 -24.23
CA ARG A 17 -1.35 -13.72 -24.51
C ARG A 17 -0.66 -13.58 -25.87
N GLY A 18 -1.22 -12.79 -26.80
CA GLY A 18 -0.65 -12.55 -28.12
C GLY A 18 0.45 -11.47 -28.15
N ARG A 19 0.92 -10.98 -26.99
CA ARG A 19 2.02 -10.00 -26.94
C ARG A 19 3.34 -10.66 -27.32
N LYS A 20 4.10 -9.99 -28.20
CA LYS A 20 5.47 -10.40 -28.55
C LYS A 20 6.43 -10.43 -27.35
N ALA A 21 6.25 -9.51 -26.40
CA ALA A 21 7.05 -9.42 -25.19
C ALA A 21 6.19 -9.67 -23.94
N ALA A 22 6.70 -10.50 -23.03
CA ALA A 22 6.04 -10.75 -21.76
C ALA A 22 6.00 -9.46 -20.92
N LEU A 23 4.79 -9.08 -20.48
CA LEU A 23 4.56 -7.91 -19.65
C LEU A 23 3.85 -8.33 -18.37
N SER A 24 4.46 -8.04 -17.22
CA SER A 24 3.80 -8.33 -15.95
C SER A 24 2.54 -7.50 -15.80
N PHE A 25 1.51 -8.06 -15.17
CA PHE A 25 0.24 -7.37 -14.92
C PHE A 25 0.45 -6.02 -14.23
N LYS A 26 1.29 -5.98 -13.18
CA LYS A 26 1.63 -4.75 -12.46
C LYS A 26 2.27 -3.70 -13.35
N ARG A 27 3.21 -4.09 -14.23
CA ARG A 27 3.86 -3.17 -15.17
C ARG A 27 2.87 -2.65 -16.22
N HIS A 28 1.99 -3.51 -16.70
CA HIS A 28 0.95 -3.14 -17.66
C HIS A 28 -0.03 -2.13 -17.07
N VAL A 29 -0.56 -2.41 -15.88
CA VAL A 29 -1.44 -1.51 -15.14
C VAL A 29 -0.79 -0.16 -14.90
N LYS A 30 0.47 -0.18 -14.41
CA LYS A 30 1.23 1.06 -14.20
C LYS A 30 1.31 1.86 -15.49
N HIS A 31 1.61 1.22 -16.61
CA HIS A 31 1.64 1.88 -17.91
C HIS A 31 0.30 2.53 -18.27
N LEU A 32 -0.81 1.79 -18.15
CA LEU A 32 -2.17 2.29 -18.45
C LEU A 32 -2.55 3.49 -17.57
N LEU A 33 -2.19 3.48 -16.30
CA LEU A 33 -2.42 4.59 -15.37
C LEU A 33 -1.44 5.76 -15.58
N THR A 34 -0.37 5.59 -16.36
CA THR A 34 0.60 6.66 -16.68
C THR A 34 0.47 7.18 -18.12
N LEU A 35 -0.56 6.75 -18.84
CA LEU A 35 -0.85 7.31 -20.16
C LEU A 35 -1.17 8.81 -20.02
N HIS A 36 -0.91 9.54 -21.10
CA HIS A 36 -1.29 10.95 -21.20
C HIS A 36 -2.81 11.12 -21.08
N ASP A 37 -3.56 10.19 -21.66
CA ASP A 37 -5.01 10.08 -21.51
C ASP A 37 -5.36 9.52 -20.12
N SER A 38 -6.10 10.28 -19.33
CA SER A 38 -6.52 9.94 -17.96
C SER A 38 -7.69 8.95 -17.91
N ARG A 39 -8.23 8.49 -19.05
CA ARG A 39 -9.41 7.59 -19.09
C ARG A 39 -9.31 6.37 -18.19
N PHE A 40 -8.11 5.80 -18.01
CA PHE A 40 -7.92 4.63 -17.14
C PHE A 40 -7.94 5.00 -15.66
N GLN A 41 -7.47 6.20 -15.32
CA GLN A 41 -7.46 6.72 -13.96
C GLN A 41 -8.88 7.12 -13.53
N GLU A 42 -9.63 7.74 -14.44
CA GLU A 42 -10.97 8.29 -14.18
C GLU A 42 -12.11 7.28 -14.36
N HIS A 43 -11.84 6.10 -14.95
CA HIS A 43 -12.88 5.12 -15.17
C HIS A 43 -13.40 4.55 -13.85
N TYR A 44 -14.70 4.74 -13.60
CA TYR A 44 -15.40 4.44 -12.34
C TYR A 44 -15.08 3.10 -11.65
N SER A 45 -14.76 2.05 -12.40
CA SER A 45 -14.46 0.72 -11.85
C SER A 45 -13.08 0.15 -12.20
N PHE A 46 -12.34 0.74 -13.14
CA PHE A 46 -11.10 0.10 -13.63
C PHE A 46 -10.01 0.07 -12.56
N PRO A 47 -9.68 1.18 -11.86
CA PRO A 47 -8.71 1.16 -10.78
C PRO A 47 -9.08 0.18 -9.67
N PHE A 48 -10.35 0.13 -9.28
CA PHE A 48 -10.86 -0.79 -8.26
C PHE A 48 -10.69 -2.26 -8.67
N THR A 49 -11.11 -2.64 -9.88
CA THR A 49 -10.99 -4.02 -10.36
C THR A 49 -9.53 -4.45 -10.45
N VAL A 50 -8.66 -3.59 -10.98
CA VAL A 50 -7.24 -3.88 -11.09
C VAL A 50 -6.56 -4.02 -9.73
N PHE A 51 -6.90 -3.13 -8.78
CA PHE A 51 -6.43 -3.20 -7.40
C PHE A 51 -6.83 -4.53 -6.74
N ASN A 52 -8.09 -4.93 -6.88
CA ASN A 52 -8.58 -6.22 -6.37
C ASN A 52 -7.82 -7.41 -6.99
N ILE A 53 -7.55 -7.37 -8.30
CA ILE A 53 -6.77 -8.42 -8.97
C ILE A 53 -5.35 -8.47 -8.39
N LEU A 54 -4.69 -7.33 -8.21
CA LEU A 54 -3.34 -7.25 -7.62
C LEU A 54 -3.31 -7.81 -6.20
N GLN A 55 -4.26 -7.40 -5.35
CA GLN A 55 -4.37 -7.89 -3.98
C GLN A 55 -4.62 -9.39 -3.93
N ARG A 56 -5.62 -9.90 -4.68
CA ARG A 56 -5.94 -11.33 -4.72
C ARG A 56 -4.76 -12.16 -5.20
N ARG A 57 -4.02 -11.69 -6.22
CA ARG A 57 -2.82 -12.38 -6.71
C ARG A 57 -1.70 -12.42 -5.69
N ALA A 58 -1.47 -11.33 -4.97
CA ALA A 58 -0.48 -11.31 -3.89
C ALA A 58 -0.86 -12.33 -2.80
N ILE A 59 -2.12 -12.33 -2.37
CA ILE A 59 -2.65 -13.30 -1.40
C ILE A 59 -2.47 -14.73 -1.90
N LEU A 60 -2.93 -15.04 -3.11
CA LEU A 60 -2.86 -16.38 -3.68
C LEU A 60 -1.43 -16.88 -3.84
N LEU A 61 -0.49 -16.02 -4.26
CA LEU A 61 0.92 -16.38 -4.37
C LEU A 61 1.49 -16.76 -3.00
N HIS A 62 1.26 -15.92 -1.99
CA HIS A 62 1.76 -16.19 -0.63
C HIS A 62 1.11 -17.43 -0.02
N THR A 63 -0.20 -17.61 -0.20
CA THR A 63 -0.92 -18.82 0.22
C THR A 63 -0.36 -20.04 -0.49
N SER A 64 -0.16 -20.00 -1.82
CA SER A 64 0.37 -21.13 -2.60
C SER A 64 1.78 -21.52 -2.16
N LEU A 65 2.68 -20.55 -1.97
CA LEU A 65 4.04 -20.81 -1.49
C LEU A 65 4.05 -21.45 -0.11
N LYS A 66 3.07 -21.15 0.74
CA LYS A 66 2.92 -21.76 2.07
C LYS A 66 2.23 -23.12 2.04
N VAL A 67 1.19 -23.31 1.24
CA VAL A 67 0.52 -24.61 1.03
C VAL A 67 1.50 -25.67 0.51
N LYS A 68 2.48 -25.24 -0.29
CA LYS A 68 3.55 -26.11 -0.79
C LYS A 68 4.62 -26.46 0.25
N ARG A 69 4.56 -25.92 1.48
CA ARG A 69 5.46 -26.32 2.56
C ARG A 69 5.09 -27.71 3.06
N SER A 70 6.10 -28.49 3.43
CA SER A 70 5.94 -29.87 3.93
C SER A 70 5.01 -29.98 5.15
N ASN A 71 4.87 -28.91 5.93
CA ASN A 71 4.00 -28.87 7.11
C ASN A 71 2.51 -28.64 6.79
N PHE A 72 2.13 -28.28 5.55
CA PHE A 72 0.74 -27.89 5.25
C PHE A 72 -0.27 -29.01 5.53
N LYS A 73 0.03 -30.26 5.17
CA LYS A 73 -0.86 -31.41 5.45
C LYS A 73 -1.14 -31.56 6.95
N LYS A 74 -0.12 -31.36 7.78
CA LYS A 74 -0.24 -31.41 9.25
C LYS A 74 -1.12 -30.26 9.77
N VAL A 75 -0.93 -29.05 9.24
CA VAL A 75 -1.74 -27.88 9.60
C VAL A 75 -3.20 -28.04 9.18
N ALA A 76 -3.47 -28.55 7.97
CA ALA A 76 -4.83 -28.77 7.48
C ALA A 76 -5.58 -29.85 8.28
N ALA A 77 -4.90 -30.95 8.62
CA ALA A 77 -5.46 -31.99 9.50
C ALA A 77 -5.75 -31.44 10.90
N SER A 78 -4.84 -30.62 11.45
CA SER A 78 -5.04 -29.94 12.72
C SER A 78 -6.16 -28.88 12.67
N PHE A 79 -6.40 -28.25 11.51
CA PHE A 79 -7.50 -27.31 11.33
C PHE A 79 -8.84 -28.04 11.37
N ALA A 80 -8.92 -29.19 10.70
CA ALA A 80 -10.15 -30.00 10.65
C ALA A 80 -10.51 -30.66 11.99
N SER A 81 -9.54 -30.84 12.89
CA SER A 81 -9.75 -31.49 14.19
C SER A 81 -10.19 -30.54 15.31
N VAL A 82 -10.02 -29.23 15.15
CA VAL A 82 -10.35 -28.24 16.20
C VAL A 82 -11.79 -27.78 16.04
N SER A 83 -12.55 -27.78 17.14
CA SER A 83 -13.95 -27.36 17.12
C SER A 83 -14.08 -25.84 16.92
N PRO A 84 -15.10 -25.36 16.18
CA PRO A 84 -15.38 -23.93 16.02
C PRO A 84 -15.59 -23.19 17.35
N GLU A 85 -16.18 -23.86 18.34
CA GLU A 85 -16.48 -23.29 19.66
C GLU A 85 -15.19 -23.02 20.44
N VAL A 86 -14.19 -23.92 20.36
CA VAL A 86 -12.87 -23.73 20.96
C VAL A 86 -12.11 -22.60 20.26
N LEU A 87 -12.22 -22.47 18.94
CA LEU A 87 -11.60 -21.35 18.22
C LEU A 87 -12.20 -20.01 18.65
N GLN A 88 -13.51 -19.96 18.85
CA GLN A 88 -14.19 -18.76 19.30
C GLN A 88 -13.80 -18.39 20.74
N SER A 89 -13.78 -19.35 21.67
CA SER A 89 -13.39 -19.09 23.06
C SER A 89 -11.94 -18.60 23.17
N VAL A 90 -11.01 -19.24 22.45
CA VAL A 90 -9.59 -18.83 22.40
C VAL A 90 -9.46 -17.45 21.77
N SER A 91 -10.18 -17.15 20.69
CA SER A 91 -10.16 -15.83 20.07
C SER A 91 -10.67 -14.73 21.00
N GLU A 92 -11.73 -14.98 21.77
CA GLU A 92 -12.27 -14.05 22.76
C GLU A 92 -11.32 -13.81 23.94
N GLN A 93 -10.67 -14.86 24.45
CA GLN A 93 -9.67 -14.76 25.51
C GLN A 93 -8.46 -13.93 25.07
N ILE A 94 -7.94 -14.19 23.87
CA ILE A 94 -6.86 -13.39 23.26
C ILE A 94 -7.29 -11.93 23.09
N GLY A 95 -8.53 -11.69 22.64
CA GLY A 95 -9.08 -10.34 22.47
C GLY A 95 -9.17 -9.56 23.78
N LYS A 96 -9.40 -10.24 24.90
CA LYS A 96 -9.43 -9.67 26.27
C LYS A 96 -8.04 -9.55 26.90
N GLY A 97 -6.98 -10.02 26.23
CA GLY A 97 -5.61 -10.00 26.75
C GLY A 97 -5.31 -11.11 27.76
N THR A 98 -6.19 -12.10 27.90
CA THR A 98 -6.04 -13.23 28.82
C THR A 98 -5.41 -14.40 28.06
N TYR A 99 -4.26 -14.88 28.53
CA TYR A 99 -3.50 -15.99 27.92
C TYR A 99 -3.53 -17.26 28.77
N SER A 100 -4.69 -17.60 29.31
CA SER A 100 -4.90 -18.78 30.17
C SER A 100 -5.42 -19.95 29.34
N PHE A 101 -4.53 -20.62 28.60
CA PHE A 101 -4.87 -21.81 27.81
C PHE A 101 -4.42 -23.07 28.55
N HIS A 102 -5.39 -23.80 29.08
CA HIS A 102 -5.13 -24.94 29.96
C HIS A 102 -5.38 -26.28 29.26
N THR A 103 -6.30 -26.32 28.30
CA THR A 103 -6.63 -27.57 27.60
C THR A 103 -5.72 -27.82 26.40
N PRO A 104 -5.48 -29.08 26.04
CA PRO A 104 -4.76 -29.42 24.82
C PRO A 104 -5.47 -28.90 23.56
N GLU A 105 -6.81 -28.87 23.53
CA GLU A 105 -7.56 -28.32 22.39
C GLU A 105 -7.36 -26.80 22.24
N GLU A 106 -7.33 -26.06 23.35
CA GLU A 106 -7.07 -24.60 23.34
C GLU A 106 -5.66 -24.30 22.84
N ARG A 107 -4.65 -25.10 23.22
CA ARG A 107 -3.27 -24.96 22.73
C ARG A 107 -3.18 -25.25 21.23
N GLN A 108 -3.88 -26.28 20.77
CA GLN A 108 -3.95 -26.62 19.35
C GLN A 108 -4.63 -25.51 18.53
N ALA A 109 -5.73 -24.95 19.05
CA ALA A 109 -6.41 -23.79 18.47
C ALA A 109 -5.49 -22.56 18.42
N LEU A 110 -4.73 -22.29 19.49
CA LEU A 110 -3.76 -21.19 19.54
C LEU A 110 -2.67 -21.34 18.48
N ASP A 111 -2.09 -22.52 18.33
CA ASP A 111 -1.05 -22.78 17.33
C ASP A 111 -1.60 -22.68 15.90
N LEU A 112 -2.84 -23.13 15.69
CA LEU A 112 -3.54 -22.94 14.42
C LEU A 112 -3.77 -21.45 14.12
N MET A 113 -4.20 -20.67 15.10
CA MET A 113 -4.37 -19.22 14.95
C MET A 113 -3.04 -18.52 14.64
N LYS A 114 -1.91 -18.95 15.22
CA LYS A 114 -0.58 -18.43 14.86
C LYS A 114 -0.25 -18.73 13.40
N GLU A 115 -0.51 -19.95 12.93
CA GLU A 115 -0.30 -20.32 11.52
C GLU A 115 -1.19 -19.50 10.56
N VAL A 116 -2.46 -19.28 10.89
CA VAL A 116 -3.36 -18.41 10.10
C VAL A 116 -2.90 -16.96 10.12
N LYS A 117 -2.48 -16.43 11.28
CA LYS A 117 -1.94 -15.07 11.42
C LYS A 117 -0.65 -14.87 10.61
N LEU A 118 0.15 -15.93 10.48
CA LEU A 118 1.31 -15.95 9.59
C LEU A 118 0.88 -15.97 8.11
N ILE A 119 -0.26 -16.53 7.74
CA ILE A 119 -0.79 -16.46 6.35
C ILE A 119 -1.23 -15.03 6.04
N THR A 120 -1.90 -14.35 6.98
CA THR A 120 -2.42 -12.99 6.78
C THR A 120 -1.35 -11.88 6.91
N SER A 121 -0.14 -12.20 7.37
CA SER A 121 0.95 -11.22 7.57
C SER A 121 1.45 -10.49 6.34
N ASN A 122 1.29 -11.12 5.18
CA ASN A 122 1.78 -10.57 3.93
C ASN A 122 0.67 -9.92 3.11
N VAL A 123 -0.54 -9.80 3.68
CA VAL A 123 -1.60 -8.98 3.11
C VAL A 123 -1.32 -7.52 3.50
N PRO A 124 -1.10 -6.62 2.53
CA PRO A 124 -0.90 -5.20 2.82
C PRO A 124 -2.04 -4.67 3.70
N ALA A 125 -1.70 -3.81 4.66
CA ALA A 125 -2.63 -3.24 5.65
C ALA A 125 -3.26 -4.23 6.65
N SER A 126 -2.83 -5.50 6.70
CA SER A 126 -3.26 -6.42 7.76
C SER A 126 -2.65 -6.06 9.12
N SER A 127 -3.28 -6.52 10.21
CA SER A 127 -2.75 -6.40 11.57
C SER A 127 -1.33 -6.95 11.70
N SER A 128 -1.04 -8.01 10.96
CA SER A 128 0.26 -8.65 10.93
C SER A 128 1.29 -7.86 10.09
N SER A 129 0.90 -7.15 9.01
CA SER A 129 1.78 -6.19 8.33
C SER A 129 2.20 -5.03 9.24
N LYS A 130 1.28 -4.52 10.08
CA LYS A 130 1.59 -3.52 11.11
C LYS A 130 2.59 -4.05 12.15
N LEU A 131 2.53 -5.33 12.49
CA LEU A 131 3.49 -5.96 13.40
C LEU A 131 4.89 -6.05 12.78
N VAL A 132 4.99 -6.37 11.49
CA VAL A 132 6.27 -6.37 10.76
C VAL A 132 6.91 -4.98 10.78
N MET A 133 6.15 -3.93 10.45
CA MET A 133 6.65 -2.56 10.48
C MET A 133 7.16 -2.15 11.88
N ARG A 134 6.45 -2.54 12.95
CA ARG A 134 6.91 -2.30 14.32
C ARG A 134 8.22 -3.01 14.63
N ASN A 135 8.40 -4.24 14.14
CA ASN A 135 9.65 -4.98 14.35
C ASN A 135 10.81 -4.35 13.58
N GLU A 136 10.56 -3.83 12.37
CA GLU A 136 11.57 -3.08 11.60
C GLU A 136 11.98 -1.79 12.30
N ILE A 137 11.03 -1.03 12.84
CA ILE A 137 11.32 0.17 13.66
C ILE A 137 12.16 -0.20 14.88
N LYS A 138 11.82 -1.28 15.59
CA LYS A 138 12.60 -1.75 16.75
C LYS A 138 14.02 -2.15 16.35
N ALA A 139 14.19 -2.86 15.24
CA ALA A 139 15.50 -3.23 14.74
C ALA A 139 16.34 -1.99 14.41
N LEU A 140 15.72 -0.98 13.79
CA LEU A 140 16.38 0.28 13.49
C LEU A 140 16.81 1.03 14.76
N ILE A 141 15.99 1.01 15.81
CA ILE A 141 16.31 1.62 17.10
C ILE A 141 17.50 0.91 17.77
N ILE A 142 17.56 -0.42 17.69
CA ILE A 142 18.69 -1.19 18.23
C ILE A 142 19.98 -0.85 17.48
N GLU A 143 19.93 -0.68 16.16
CA GLU A 143 21.12 -0.42 15.34
C GLU A 143 21.57 1.05 15.37
N LYS A 144 20.63 2.00 15.31
CA LYS A 144 20.91 3.44 15.13
C LYS A 144 20.64 4.29 16.38
N GLY A 145 20.05 3.73 17.42
CA GLY A 145 19.60 4.45 18.60
C GLY A 145 18.17 4.99 18.46
N LEU A 146 17.72 5.74 19.46
CA LEU A 146 16.37 6.32 19.48
C LEU A 146 16.19 7.36 18.36
N PRO A 147 14.99 7.48 17.77
CA PRO A 147 14.73 8.48 16.76
C PRO A 147 14.80 9.89 17.38
N SER A 148 15.57 10.78 16.76
CA SER A 148 15.60 12.20 17.15
C SER A 148 14.31 12.94 16.77
N PHE A 149 13.62 12.48 15.72
CA PHE A 149 12.39 13.07 15.22
C PHE A 149 11.35 12.00 14.91
N TYR A 150 10.09 12.32 15.23
CA TYR A 150 8.91 11.57 14.80
C TYR A 150 7.99 12.54 14.05
N LEU A 151 7.88 12.36 12.73
CA LEU A 151 7.21 13.30 11.84
C LEU A 151 5.98 12.67 11.19
N THR A 152 4.86 13.37 11.23
CA THR A 152 3.66 13.05 10.44
C THR A 152 3.52 14.10 9.35
N ILE A 153 3.67 13.67 8.10
CA ILE A 153 3.58 14.56 6.94
C ILE A 153 2.24 14.30 6.26
N ASN A 154 1.40 15.33 6.19
CA ASN A 154 0.11 15.28 5.52
C ASN A 154 0.04 16.38 4.47
N PRO A 155 0.52 16.13 3.23
CA PRO A 155 0.44 17.12 2.16
C PRO A 155 -1.03 17.44 1.84
N ALA A 156 -1.41 18.71 1.94
CA ALA A 156 -2.77 19.14 1.62
C ALA A 156 -2.99 19.15 0.10
N ASP A 157 -3.58 18.09 -0.43
CA ASP A 157 -3.90 17.92 -1.85
C ASP A 157 -5.06 18.83 -2.31
N VAL A 158 -6.00 19.17 -1.43
CA VAL A 158 -7.17 20.00 -1.78
C VAL A 158 -6.83 21.48 -2.00
N TYR A 159 -5.68 21.95 -1.53
CA TYR A 159 -5.28 23.35 -1.65
C TYR A 159 -4.00 23.56 -2.47
N ASN A 160 -3.39 22.49 -3.01
CA ASN A 160 -2.11 22.61 -3.67
C ASN A 160 -2.26 22.70 -5.20
N PRO A 161 -1.77 23.76 -5.86
CA PRO A 161 -1.93 23.93 -7.31
C PRO A 161 -1.26 22.82 -8.12
N LEU A 162 -0.24 22.14 -7.57
CA LEU A 162 0.41 20.99 -8.21
C LEU A 162 -0.56 19.85 -8.51
N VAL A 163 -1.62 19.67 -7.71
CA VAL A 163 -2.62 18.62 -7.95
C VAL A 163 -3.35 18.87 -9.27
N ARG A 164 -3.70 20.13 -9.56
CA ARG A 164 -4.35 20.50 -10.82
C ARG A 164 -3.40 20.35 -12.00
N LEU A 165 -2.16 20.79 -11.86
CA LEU A 165 -1.12 20.60 -12.88
C LEU A 165 -0.96 19.11 -13.22
N LEU A 166 -0.92 18.25 -12.20
CA LEU A 166 -0.80 16.80 -12.37
C LEU A 166 -2.04 16.15 -12.98
N ALA A 167 -3.21 16.78 -12.85
CA ALA A 167 -4.44 16.41 -13.54
C ALA A 167 -4.53 16.94 -14.99
N GLY A 168 -3.52 17.67 -15.46
CA GLY A 168 -3.46 18.20 -16.84
C GLY A 168 -4.09 19.57 -17.02
N ALA A 169 -4.35 20.31 -15.93
CA ALA A 169 -4.73 21.72 -16.06
C ALA A 169 -3.54 22.55 -16.57
N GLU A 170 -3.79 23.46 -17.52
CA GLU A 170 -2.83 24.48 -17.93
C GLU A 170 -2.71 25.52 -16.81
N ILE A 171 -1.60 25.45 -16.07
CA ILE A 171 -1.29 26.35 -14.96
C ILE A 171 0.11 26.90 -15.21
N ASP A 172 0.21 28.23 -15.14
CA ASP A 172 1.49 28.91 -15.08
C ASP A 172 2.05 28.79 -13.66
N ILE A 173 3.08 27.96 -13.50
CA ILE A 173 3.70 27.68 -12.20
C ILE A 173 4.51 28.89 -11.73
N ASP A 174 5.04 29.68 -12.66
CA ASP A 174 5.91 30.82 -12.37
C ASP A 174 5.10 32.08 -11.99
N ASN A 175 3.80 32.10 -12.32
CA ASN A 175 2.88 33.20 -12.04
C ASN A 175 1.54 32.73 -11.46
N LEU A 176 1.61 31.91 -10.40
CA LEU A 176 0.44 31.46 -9.63
C LEU A 176 -0.23 32.66 -8.95
N SER A 177 -1.20 33.27 -9.61
CA SER A 177 -2.06 34.29 -8.99
C SER A 177 -3.11 33.63 -8.09
N ASP A 178 -3.53 34.31 -7.01
CA ASP A 178 -4.60 33.83 -6.13
C ASP A 178 -5.91 33.51 -6.88
N HIS A 179 -6.13 34.15 -8.03
CA HIS A 179 -7.26 33.90 -8.92
C HIS A 179 -7.18 32.57 -9.69
N GLN A 180 -6.00 31.96 -9.80
CA GLN A 180 -5.81 30.63 -10.36
C GLN A 180 -5.91 29.52 -9.31
N MET A 181 -6.07 29.85 -8.03
CA MET A 181 -6.35 28.86 -7.00
C MET A 181 -7.81 28.39 -7.13
N SER A 182 -7.99 27.10 -7.35
CA SER A 182 -9.32 26.50 -7.39
C SER A 182 -9.97 26.66 -6.02
N ASN A 183 -11.29 26.89 -6.00
CA ASN A 183 -12.01 26.75 -4.73
C ASN A 183 -11.89 25.29 -4.24
N TYR A 184 -12.06 25.12 -2.92
CA TYR A 184 -11.98 23.83 -2.25
C TYR A 184 -12.85 22.74 -2.90
N TRP A 185 -14.06 23.10 -3.36
CA TRP A 185 -15.01 22.16 -3.93
C TRP A 185 -14.57 21.60 -5.27
N ASP A 186 -14.10 22.46 -6.16
CA ASP A 186 -13.62 22.07 -7.49
C ASP A 186 -12.39 21.17 -7.39
N GLN A 187 -11.49 21.47 -6.45
CA GLN A 187 -10.30 20.67 -6.23
C GLN A 187 -10.62 19.32 -5.55
N SER A 188 -11.54 19.32 -4.58
CA SER A 188 -12.07 18.09 -3.98
C SER A 188 -12.71 17.18 -5.03
N ASN A 189 -13.51 17.76 -5.94
CA ASN A 189 -14.14 17.03 -7.04
C ASN A 189 -13.10 16.45 -8.01
N LEU A 190 -12.02 17.18 -8.29
CA LEU A 190 -10.92 16.71 -9.13
C LEU A 190 -10.20 15.51 -8.48
N VAL A 191 -9.87 15.60 -7.20
CA VAL A 191 -9.26 14.49 -6.44
C VAL A 191 -10.20 13.27 -6.40
N ALA A 192 -11.49 13.50 -6.18
CA ALA A 192 -12.48 12.42 -6.13
C ALA A 192 -12.65 11.70 -7.48
N LYS A 193 -12.61 12.45 -8.59
CA LYS A 193 -12.69 11.90 -9.95
C LYS A 193 -11.41 11.18 -10.38
N ASN A 194 -10.26 11.69 -9.94
CA ASN A 194 -8.97 11.14 -10.30
C ASN A 194 -8.04 10.99 -9.07
N PRO A 195 -8.29 9.98 -8.24
CA PRO A 195 -7.47 9.72 -7.05
C PRO A 195 -6.02 9.34 -7.38
N ALA A 196 -5.75 8.86 -8.60
CA ALA A 196 -4.37 8.58 -9.05
C ALA A 196 -3.51 9.85 -9.08
N VAL A 197 -4.12 11.02 -9.34
CA VAL A 197 -3.43 12.32 -9.28
C VAL A 197 -3.04 12.66 -7.84
N ALA A 198 -3.92 12.45 -6.86
CA ALA A 198 -3.61 12.68 -5.45
C ALA A 198 -2.48 11.76 -4.97
N ALA A 199 -2.52 10.48 -5.34
CA ALA A 199 -1.43 9.54 -5.05
C ALA A 199 -0.09 9.97 -5.69
N LYS A 200 -0.13 10.47 -6.93
CA LYS A 200 1.05 10.99 -7.63
C LYS A 200 1.60 12.24 -6.95
N PHE A 201 0.74 13.18 -6.57
CA PHE A 201 1.08 14.37 -5.81
C PHE A 201 1.76 14.02 -4.49
N PHE A 202 1.12 13.17 -3.68
CA PHE A 202 1.66 12.70 -2.40
C PHE A 202 3.07 12.10 -2.57
N ASN A 203 3.25 11.22 -3.56
CA ASN A 203 4.54 10.61 -3.84
C ASN A 203 5.60 11.62 -4.31
N ILE A 204 5.22 12.66 -5.06
CA ILE A 204 6.15 13.73 -5.45
C ILE A 204 6.57 14.54 -4.24
N VAL A 205 5.61 14.99 -3.41
CA VAL A 205 5.88 15.79 -2.22
C VAL A 205 6.73 15.02 -1.22
N LEU A 206 6.43 13.75 -0.95
CA LEU A 206 7.24 12.94 -0.04
C LEU A 206 8.66 12.71 -0.55
N LYS A 207 8.83 12.47 -1.86
CA LYS A 207 10.17 12.35 -2.43
C LYS A 207 10.95 13.64 -2.31
N ALA A 208 10.32 14.78 -2.61
CA ALA A 208 10.92 16.10 -2.44
C ALA A 208 11.28 16.37 -0.98
N PHE A 209 10.42 16.01 -0.04
CA PHE A 209 10.70 16.10 1.39
C PHE A 209 11.94 15.28 1.78
N ILE A 210 12.00 14.00 1.38
CA ILE A 210 13.14 13.13 1.70
C ILE A 210 14.44 13.65 1.05
N SER A 211 14.39 14.11 -0.20
CA SER A 211 15.59 14.55 -0.91
C SER A 211 16.05 15.95 -0.51
N ALA A 212 15.13 16.91 -0.37
CA ALA A 212 15.45 18.33 -0.21
C ALA A 212 15.44 18.78 1.26
N ILE A 213 14.51 18.26 2.07
CA ILE A 213 14.39 18.65 3.48
C ILE A 213 15.28 17.76 4.35
N LEU A 214 15.18 16.44 4.19
CA LEU A 214 16.04 15.51 4.92
C LEU A 214 17.45 15.38 4.32
N GLY A 215 17.62 15.79 3.05
CA GLY A 215 18.90 15.62 2.38
C GLY A 215 19.30 14.14 2.25
N TYR A 216 18.35 13.21 2.14
CA TYR A 216 18.66 11.78 2.10
C TYR A 216 18.61 11.23 0.67
N ASP A 217 19.74 10.69 0.19
CA ASP A 217 19.82 9.96 -1.08
C ASP A 217 20.19 8.49 -0.81
N PRO A 218 19.36 7.51 -1.20
CA PRO A 218 19.71 6.10 -1.10
C PRO A 218 20.97 5.70 -1.90
N LYS A 219 21.36 6.48 -2.92
CA LYS A 219 22.46 6.20 -3.84
C LYS A 219 23.76 6.92 -3.49
N GLY A 220 23.76 7.82 -2.51
CA GLY A 220 24.92 8.65 -2.19
C GLY A 220 24.89 9.13 -0.74
N LYS A 221 26.07 9.27 -0.14
CA LYS A 221 26.18 9.94 1.16
C LYS A 221 26.08 11.44 0.94
N ASN A 222 24.96 12.05 1.33
CA ASN A 222 24.88 13.51 1.42
C ASN A 222 25.66 13.99 2.63
N ALA A 223 26.95 14.27 2.43
CA ALA A 223 27.87 14.71 3.46
C ALA A 223 27.44 16.04 4.14
N GLY A 224 26.63 16.86 3.45
CA GLY A 224 26.10 18.11 3.99
C GLY A 224 24.82 17.98 4.83
N GLY A 225 24.14 16.83 4.80
CA GLY A 225 22.85 16.64 5.47
C GLY A 225 21.72 17.51 4.91
N GLY A 226 20.54 17.41 5.53
CA GLY A 226 19.40 18.29 5.27
C GLY A 226 19.20 19.32 6.38
N ILE A 227 18.00 19.90 6.45
CA ILE A 227 17.65 20.90 7.48
C ILE A 227 17.73 20.34 8.91
N LEU A 228 17.55 19.04 9.06
CA LEU A 228 17.63 18.33 10.34
C LEU A 228 19.04 17.76 10.60
N GLY A 229 20.03 18.17 9.81
CA GLY A 229 21.39 17.63 9.84
C GLY A 229 21.55 16.37 9.01
N VAL A 230 22.62 15.63 9.27
CA VAL A 230 22.95 14.39 8.54
C VAL A 230 22.06 13.25 9.02
N VAL A 231 21.23 12.73 8.12
CA VAL A 231 20.31 11.62 8.42
C VAL A 231 21.06 10.29 8.39
N SER A 232 21.18 9.63 9.54
CA SER A 232 21.81 8.31 9.68
C SER A 232 20.92 7.17 9.18
N ALA A 233 19.60 7.31 9.38
CA ALA A 233 18.56 6.43 8.84
C ALA A 233 17.20 7.12 8.92
N TYR A 234 16.25 6.66 8.10
CA TYR A 234 14.84 7.00 8.24
C TYR A 234 13.98 5.75 8.04
N TYR A 235 12.80 5.75 8.64
CA TYR A 235 11.77 4.74 8.42
C TYR A 235 10.46 5.44 8.09
N GLY A 236 9.84 5.08 6.97
CA GLY A 236 8.62 5.72 6.48
C GLY A 236 7.46 4.75 6.43
N CYS A 237 6.38 5.06 7.14
CA CYS A 237 5.09 4.40 7.00
C CYS A 237 4.14 5.31 6.22
N VAL A 238 3.33 4.73 5.34
CA VAL A 238 2.18 5.42 4.77
C VAL A 238 0.94 4.78 5.39
N GLU A 239 0.24 5.53 6.24
CA GLU A 239 -1.09 5.12 6.68
C GLU A 239 -2.04 5.29 5.51
N GLN A 240 -2.75 4.23 5.13
CA GLN A 240 -3.86 4.31 4.19
C GLN A 240 -5.06 4.95 4.90
N GLY A 241 -4.94 6.23 5.23
CA GLY A 241 -6.04 7.06 5.71
C GLY A 241 -6.85 7.52 4.50
N TRP A 242 -8.03 6.92 4.34
CA TRP A 242 -9.11 7.33 3.43
C TRP A 242 -8.76 8.41 2.38
N SER A 243 -8.09 7.98 1.32
CA SER A 243 -8.06 8.61 0.00
C SER A 243 -7.68 7.47 -0.95
N GLY A 244 -8.57 7.16 -1.88
CA GLY A 244 -8.55 5.90 -2.62
C GLY A 244 -7.29 5.70 -3.47
N LEU A 245 -7.05 4.41 -3.77
CA LEU A 245 -6.28 3.87 -4.92
C LEU A 245 -4.75 3.95 -4.89
#